data_AF-H7FVM7-F1
#
_entry.id   AF-H7FVM7-F1
#
_cell.length_a   1.000
_cell.length_b   1.000
_cell.length_c   1.000
_cell.angle_alpha   90.00
_cell.angle_beta   90.00
_cell.angle_gamma   90.00
#
_symmetry.space_group_name_H-M   'P 1'
#
loop_
_entity.id
_entity.type
_entity.pdbx_description
1 polymer ?
#
loop_
_entity_poly.entity_id
_entity_poly.type
_entity_poly.pdbx_seq_one_letter_code
_entity_poly.pdbx_strand_id
1 'polypeptide(L)'
;MPRLLKNDTVRLIEASIEALGLAQFGICTFRRDQLKIEQVRYSAEIGLIGCSIELAMSAILIQALGKKSIFRDYESGKYKTASEILSDFRSLLRQSSSNILFLINGVSKSEEHINRILELTNRFQLIITSRANGLHNGYGLKYELVASLFQNVSEFLYLISNSNNLKPYLTKIPELVGIKIDKDILIDDLYNKLRDSKNAQEQKILISSLFLILPEIPKKLPEWIEKFESLKIAPKKTDIVYLIDALEKANPVSLNKVTDSSNQLNVKIVGRDVEDAIPISAQFLKSEFTQIRDQFYADIATANGRLNSKQLDLPPKSSIYNAFAFGVDELQILEKGKEFTAHQTWPFIVEAINVAKNNTSTPYWFLIRMTNDLGQLKSCLKKAYKYGNSSLKKNITIVLGGIEAIENEKYIESNSVFIQQIISETETFISNIDKLESVYKKNGLNGLTDDYENDLEELFLEEKSISELLAKLLQDESVSDSCKKHWVAKLTSLMPEKDDLPIFANILDNIEFKNAHTNIRKVFRANDFADYGPKIKSA
;
A
#
# COMPACT_ATOMS: atom_id res chain seq x y z
N MET A 1 -0.49 40.51 -39.72
CA MET A 1 -0.98 39.17 -40.12
C MET A 1 -2.39 39.31 -40.66
N PRO A 2 -2.78 38.59 -41.73
CA PRO A 2 -4.17 38.56 -42.19
C PRO A 2 -5.06 38.02 -41.07
N ARG A 3 -6.24 38.62 -40.91
CA ARG A 3 -7.14 38.33 -39.80
C ARG A 3 -7.98 37.09 -40.12
N LEU A 4 -7.71 36.01 -39.39
CA LEU A 4 -8.31 34.69 -39.64
C LEU A 4 -9.65 34.46 -38.91
N LEU A 5 -9.97 35.27 -37.90
CA LEU A 5 -11.17 35.13 -37.03
C LEU A 5 -11.84 36.49 -36.73
N LYS A 6 -13.11 36.44 -36.33
CA LYS A 6 -13.88 37.63 -35.88
C LYS A 6 -13.31 38.18 -34.56
N ASN A 7 -13.51 39.47 -34.28
CA ASN A 7 -12.95 40.12 -33.08
C ASN A 7 -13.54 39.53 -31.80
N ASP A 8 -14.86 39.30 -31.80
CA ASP A 8 -15.55 38.69 -30.67
C ASP A 8 -15.06 37.26 -30.42
N THR A 9 -14.72 36.51 -31.46
CA THR A 9 -14.13 35.16 -31.35
C THR A 9 -12.73 35.24 -30.71
N VAL A 10 -11.85 36.11 -31.21
CA VAL A 10 -10.51 36.28 -30.64
C VAL A 10 -10.59 36.70 -29.17
N ARG A 11 -11.43 37.69 -28.84
CA ARG A 11 -11.63 38.15 -27.46
C ARG A 11 -12.02 37.01 -26.50
N LEU A 12 -12.92 36.11 -26.95
CA LEU A 12 -13.35 34.97 -26.12
C LEU A 12 -12.28 33.88 -26.02
N ILE A 13 -11.46 33.66 -27.06
CA ILE A 13 -10.31 32.75 -26.99
C ILE A 13 -9.28 33.28 -26.00
N GLU A 14 -8.91 34.56 -26.08
CA GLU A 14 -7.99 35.19 -25.12
C GLU A 14 -8.52 35.07 -23.68
N ALA A 15 -9.81 35.38 -23.47
CA ALA A 15 -10.43 35.24 -22.15
C ALA A 15 -10.46 33.79 -21.65
N SER A 16 -10.61 32.82 -22.57
CA SER A 16 -10.55 31.39 -22.26
C SER A 16 -9.15 30.97 -21.79
N ILE A 17 -8.11 31.43 -22.47
CA ILE A 17 -6.70 31.17 -22.14
C ILE A 17 -6.35 31.81 -20.80
N GLU A 18 -6.72 33.08 -20.59
CA GLU A 18 -6.48 33.79 -19.33
C GLU A 18 -7.18 33.13 -18.14
N ALA A 19 -8.43 32.69 -18.31
CA ALA A 19 -9.15 31.96 -17.27
C ALA A 19 -8.43 30.65 -16.89
N LEU A 20 -7.95 29.91 -17.89
CA LEU A 20 -7.19 28.68 -17.64
C LEU A 20 -5.83 28.97 -17.01
N GLY A 21 -5.13 30.02 -17.44
CA GLY A 21 -3.85 30.46 -16.86
C GLY A 21 -3.97 30.87 -15.39
N LEU A 22 -5.05 31.57 -15.02
CA LEU A 22 -5.33 31.89 -13.62
C LEU A 22 -5.62 30.64 -12.79
N ALA A 23 -6.34 29.66 -13.36
CA ALA A 23 -6.54 28.38 -12.70
C ALA A 23 -5.20 27.64 -12.47
N GLN A 24 -4.32 27.64 -13.48
CA GLN A 24 -2.97 27.06 -13.40
C GLN A 24 -2.16 27.70 -12.26
N PHE A 25 -2.15 29.04 -12.20
CA PHE A 25 -1.47 29.77 -11.14
C PHE A 25 -2.02 29.39 -9.77
N GLY A 26 -3.34 29.35 -9.60
CA GLY A 26 -3.97 28.90 -8.37
C GLY A 26 -3.50 27.49 -8.00
N ILE A 27 -3.56 26.54 -8.92
CA ILE A 27 -3.18 25.13 -8.69
C ILE A 27 -1.72 25.00 -8.22
N CYS A 28 -0.79 25.76 -8.82
CA CYS A 28 0.65 25.59 -8.61
C CYS A 28 1.28 26.50 -7.54
N THR A 29 0.54 27.40 -6.90
CA THR A 29 1.09 28.37 -5.94
C THR A 29 0.88 27.99 -4.49
N PHE A 30 1.65 28.62 -3.59
CA PHE A 30 1.55 28.42 -2.15
C PHE A 30 0.15 28.75 -1.64
N ARG A 31 -0.41 27.86 -0.81
CA ARG A 31 -1.76 27.98 -0.26
C ARG A 31 -1.71 28.04 1.26
N ARG A 32 -2.84 28.44 1.84
CA ARG A 32 -3.06 28.30 3.28
C ARG A 32 -2.98 26.81 3.66
N ASP A 33 -2.08 26.49 4.57
CA ASP A 33 -1.86 25.11 5.03
C ASP A 33 -3.13 24.52 5.65
N GLN A 34 -3.87 25.33 6.42
CA GLN A 34 -5.11 24.94 7.06
C GLN A 34 -6.27 25.83 6.63
N LEU A 35 -7.33 25.20 6.13
CA LEU A 35 -8.62 25.82 5.89
C LEU A 35 -9.57 25.46 7.04
N LYS A 36 -10.44 26.40 7.42
CA LYS A 36 -11.52 26.13 8.39
C LYS A 36 -12.56 25.14 7.84
N ILE A 37 -12.71 25.12 6.52
CA ILE A 37 -13.62 24.23 5.77
C ILE A 37 -12.84 23.73 4.56
N GLU A 38 -12.45 22.46 4.59
CA GLU A 38 -11.58 21.86 3.58
C GLU A 38 -12.27 21.73 2.22
N GLN A 39 -13.60 21.62 2.20
CA GLN A 39 -14.41 21.53 0.98
C GLN A 39 -14.32 22.78 0.08
N VAL A 40 -13.78 23.90 0.59
CA VAL A 40 -13.58 25.13 -0.20
C VAL A 40 -12.33 25.04 -1.07
N ARG A 41 -11.42 24.09 -0.80
CA ARG A 41 -10.15 23.97 -1.51
C ARG A 41 -10.39 23.73 -3.00
N TYR A 42 -9.69 24.50 -3.83
CA TYR A 42 -9.78 24.48 -5.29
C TYR A 42 -11.12 24.93 -5.91
N SER A 43 -12.02 25.57 -5.13
CA SER A 43 -13.34 26.03 -5.62
C SER A 43 -13.25 27.10 -6.71
N ALA A 44 -12.32 28.05 -6.58
CA ALA A 44 -12.12 29.10 -7.58
C ALA A 44 -11.53 28.52 -8.88
N GLU A 45 -10.59 27.60 -8.75
CA GLU A 45 -9.85 26.98 -9.85
C GLU A 45 -10.76 26.13 -10.72
N ILE A 46 -11.62 25.29 -10.12
CA ILE A 46 -12.60 24.53 -10.90
C ILE A 46 -13.61 25.45 -11.59
N GLY A 47 -13.97 26.56 -10.95
CA GLY A 47 -14.76 27.63 -11.55
C GLY A 47 -14.10 28.21 -12.81
N LEU A 48 -12.84 28.58 -12.71
CA LEU A 48 -12.06 29.16 -13.81
C LEU A 48 -11.83 28.15 -14.96
N ILE A 49 -11.57 26.88 -14.65
CA ILE A 49 -11.45 25.80 -15.65
C ILE A 49 -12.75 25.68 -16.47
N GLY A 50 -13.91 25.69 -15.82
CA GLY A 50 -15.18 25.66 -16.56
C GLY A 50 -15.55 26.97 -17.24
N CYS A 51 -15.11 28.13 -16.75
CA CYS A 51 -15.25 29.37 -17.51
C CYS A 51 -14.43 29.32 -18.81
N SER A 52 -13.21 28.79 -18.75
CA SER A 52 -12.35 28.63 -19.93
C SER A 52 -13.04 27.84 -21.04
N ILE A 53 -13.67 26.72 -20.69
CA ILE A 53 -14.32 25.84 -21.68
C ILE A 53 -15.57 26.48 -22.30
N GLU A 54 -16.38 27.15 -21.48
CA GLU A 54 -17.58 27.86 -21.92
C GLU A 54 -17.23 28.99 -22.90
N LEU A 55 -16.18 29.75 -22.59
CA LEU A 55 -15.68 30.84 -23.44
C LEU A 55 -15.14 30.31 -24.77
N ALA A 56 -14.37 29.22 -24.76
CA ALA A 56 -13.85 28.60 -25.98
C ALA A 56 -14.96 28.07 -26.90
N MET A 57 -15.96 27.36 -26.35
CA MET A 57 -17.12 26.92 -27.12
C MET A 57 -17.94 28.10 -27.68
N SER A 58 -18.14 29.13 -26.86
CA SER A 58 -18.81 30.36 -27.26
C SER A 58 -18.08 31.07 -28.41
N ALA A 59 -16.74 31.11 -28.37
CA ALA A 59 -15.92 31.69 -29.43
C ALA A 59 -16.16 31.00 -30.78
N ILE A 60 -16.22 29.67 -30.77
CA ILE A 60 -16.48 28.84 -31.94
C ILE A 60 -17.90 29.06 -32.46
N LEU A 61 -18.91 29.08 -31.57
CA LEU A 61 -20.29 29.38 -31.95
C LEU A 61 -20.45 30.79 -32.56
N ILE A 62 -19.73 31.80 -32.05
CA ILE A 62 -19.75 33.14 -32.65
C ILE A 62 -19.07 33.15 -34.01
N GLN A 63 -17.96 32.41 -34.16
CA GLN A 63 -17.26 32.34 -35.43
C GLN A 63 -18.17 31.71 -36.50
N ALA A 64 -18.80 30.58 -36.17
CA ALA A 64 -19.68 29.84 -37.07
C ALA A 64 -21.03 30.52 -37.34
N LEU A 65 -21.72 30.97 -36.29
CA LEU A 65 -23.15 31.37 -36.35
C LEU A 65 -23.38 32.86 -36.07
N GLY A 66 -22.35 33.61 -35.67
CA GLY A 66 -22.43 35.03 -35.36
C GLY A 66 -22.78 35.33 -33.90
N LYS A 67 -22.72 36.62 -33.51
CA LYS A 67 -22.78 37.07 -32.11
C LYS A 67 -24.06 36.67 -31.37
N LYS A 68 -25.19 36.57 -32.07
CA LYS A 68 -26.49 36.20 -31.49
C LYS A 68 -26.52 34.75 -30.98
N SER A 69 -25.61 33.89 -31.41
CA SER A 69 -25.64 32.46 -31.11
C SER A 69 -25.50 32.12 -29.62
N ILE A 70 -24.87 33.00 -28.83
CA ILE A 70 -24.66 32.81 -27.40
C ILE A 70 -25.75 33.46 -26.53
N PHE A 71 -26.74 34.12 -27.13
CA PHE A 71 -27.85 34.73 -26.43
C PHE A 71 -29.08 33.83 -26.52
N ARG A 72 -29.77 33.65 -25.39
CA ARG A 72 -31.10 33.03 -25.39
C ARG A 72 -32.12 34.04 -25.91
N ASP A 73 -31.98 35.28 -25.49
CA ASP A 73 -32.73 36.41 -25.99
C ASP A 73 -31.78 37.58 -26.20
N TYR A 74 -31.59 37.93 -27.48
CA TYR A 74 -30.65 38.97 -27.89
C TYR A 74 -31.14 40.37 -27.55
N GLU A 75 -32.46 40.59 -27.50
CA GLU A 75 -33.05 41.90 -27.24
C GLU A 75 -32.96 42.26 -25.75
N SER A 76 -33.19 41.29 -24.87
CA SER A 76 -33.00 41.48 -23.42
C SER A 76 -31.56 41.31 -22.94
N GLY A 77 -30.63 40.92 -23.81
CA GLY A 77 -29.23 40.68 -23.46
C GLY A 77 -29.01 39.43 -22.57
N LYS A 78 -29.97 38.52 -22.50
CA LYS A 78 -29.87 37.28 -21.71
C LYS A 78 -29.00 36.25 -22.42
N TYR A 79 -27.86 35.94 -21.82
CA TYR A 79 -26.96 34.89 -22.29
C TYR A 79 -27.56 33.49 -22.09
N LYS A 80 -27.13 32.56 -22.95
CA LYS A 80 -27.35 31.12 -22.76
C LYS A 80 -26.56 30.64 -21.55
N THR A 81 -27.11 29.65 -20.87
CA THR A 81 -26.39 28.87 -19.86
C THR A 81 -25.27 28.06 -20.50
N ALA A 82 -24.25 27.69 -19.72
CA ALA A 82 -23.14 26.87 -20.20
C ALA A 82 -23.62 25.51 -20.78
N SER A 83 -24.66 24.90 -20.20
CA SER A 83 -25.27 23.66 -20.73
C SER A 83 -25.92 23.87 -22.11
N GLU A 84 -26.59 25.01 -22.32
CA GLU A 84 -27.13 25.37 -23.65
C GLU A 84 -26.01 25.62 -24.66
N ILE A 85 -24.94 26.32 -24.27
CA ILE A 85 -23.75 26.52 -25.10
C ILE A 85 -23.13 25.18 -25.52
N LEU A 86 -22.98 24.24 -24.59
CA LEU A 86 -22.47 22.90 -24.89
C LEU A 86 -23.38 22.14 -25.86
N SER A 87 -24.69 22.21 -25.67
CA SER A 87 -25.68 21.57 -26.56
C SER A 87 -25.57 22.12 -27.98
N ASP A 88 -25.53 23.45 -28.13
CA ASP A 88 -25.40 24.11 -29.43
C ASP A 88 -24.06 23.81 -30.09
N PHE A 89 -22.98 23.75 -29.31
CA PHE A 89 -21.65 23.41 -29.81
C PHE A 89 -21.62 21.97 -30.37
N ARG A 90 -22.19 21.00 -29.65
CA ARG A 90 -22.32 19.62 -30.15
C ARG A 90 -23.18 19.54 -31.40
N SER A 91 -24.27 20.30 -31.45
CA SER A 91 -25.14 20.38 -32.63
C SER A 91 -24.38 20.92 -33.85
N LEU A 92 -23.62 22.00 -33.67
CA LEU A 92 -22.79 22.61 -34.71
C LEU A 92 -21.77 21.60 -35.29
N LEU A 93 -21.08 20.85 -34.42
CA LEU A 93 -20.07 19.87 -34.84
C LEU A 93 -20.70 18.69 -35.60
N ARG A 94 -21.89 18.23 -35.22
CA ARG A 94 -22.60 17.12 -35.89
C ARG A 94 -23.20 17.49 -37.25
N GLN A 95 -23.51 18.77 -37.47
CA GLN A 95 -24.14 19.24 -38.70
C GLN A 95 -23.19 19.23 -39.91
N SER A 96 -21.88 19.10 -39.71
CA SER A 96 -20.85 19.04 -40.77
C SER A 96 -21.01 20.13 -41.85
N SER A 97 -21.42 21.33 -41.44
CA SER A 97 -21.72 22.44 -42.37
C SER A 97 -20.46 23.20 -42.78
N SER A 98 -20.55 24.00 -43.84
CA SER A 98 -19.44 24.89 -44.26
C SER A 98 -19.02 25.88 -43.16
N ASN A 99 -19.86 26.12 -42.16
CA ASN A 99 -19.60 27.02 -41.04
C ASN A 99 -18.50 26.51 -40.09
N ILE A 100 -18.13 25.23 -40.14
CA ILE A 100 -17.05 24.65 -39.31
C ILE A 100 -15.72 24.51 -40.06
N LEU A 101 -15.61 24.93 -41.33
CA LEU A 101 -14.39 24.80 -42.13
C LEU A 101 -13.16 25.42 -41.47
N PHE A 102 -13.34 26.50 -40.69
CA PHE A 102 -12.25 27.14 -39.95
C PHE A 102 -11.70 26.27 -38.80
N LEU A 103 -12.39 25.23 -38.35
CA LEU A 103 -11.89 24.26 -37.36
C LEU A 103 -11.04 23.15 -37.99
N ILE A 104 -11.15 22.93 -39.30
CA ILE A 104 -10.48 21.81 -39.98
C ILE A 104 -9.45 22.26 -41.03
N ASN A 105 -9.34 23.57 -41.28
CA ASN A 105 -8.39 24.10 -42.24
C ASN A 105 -6.94 23.74 -41.86
N GLY A 106 -6.23 23.04 -42.74
CA GLY A 106 -4.86 22.56 -42.49
C GLY A 106 -4.78 21.24 -41.72
N VAL A 107 -5.91 20.64 -41.34
CA VAL A 107 -5.97 19.34 -40.68
C VAL A 107 -6.09 18.24 -41.73
N SER A 108 -5.21 17.23 -41.67
CA SER A 108 -5.14 16.16 -42.68
C SER A 108 -6.34 15.19 -42.65
N LYS A 109 -6.93 14.97 -41.47
CA LYS A 109 -8.06 14.07 -41.27
C LYS A 109 -9.21 14.78 -40.56
N SER A 110 -10.00 15.53 -41.32
CA SER A 110 -11.06 16.41 -40.80
C SER A 110 -12.14 15.67 -40.00
N GLU A 111 -12.57 14.49 -40.43
CA GLU A 111 -13.63 13.73 -39.75
C GLU A 111 -13.15 13.16 -38.40
N GLU A 112 -11.97 12.54 -38.37
CA GLU A 112 -11.32 12.06 -37.14
C GLU A 112 -11.11 13.22 -36.14
N HIS A 113 -10.73 14.39 -36.65
CA HIS A 113 -10.55 15.59 -35.85
C HIS A 113 -11.83 16.06 -35.16
N ILE A 114 -12.94 16.17 -35.92
CA ILE A 114 -14.24 16.58 -35.38
C ILE A 114 -14.78 15.55 -34.40
N ASN A 115 -14.62 14.25 -34.68
CA ASN A 115 -15.02 13.19 -33.76
C ASN A 115 -14.25 13.28 -32.44
N ARG A 116 -12.93 13.52 -32.48
CA ARG A 116 -12.14 13.70 -31.26
C ARG A 116 -12.52 14.94 -30.46
N ILE A 117 -12.90 16.04 -31.14
CA ILE A 117 -13.46 17.21 -30.46
C ILE A 117 -14.79 16.84 -29.78
N LEU A 118 -15.69 16.16 -30.49
CA LEU A 118 -16.98 15.70 -29.97
C LEU A 118 -16.82 14.79 -28.75
N GLU A 119 -15.86 13.86 -28.79
CA GLU A 119 -15.53 12.97 -27.68
C GLU A 119 -15.08 13.74 -26.44
N LEU A 120 -14.20 14.74 -26.58
CA LEU A 120 -13.80 15.60 -25.48
C LEU A 120 -15.01 16.32 -24.86
N THR A 121 -15.99 16.73 -25.69
CA THR A 121 -17.19 17.41 -25.18
C THR A 121 -18.01 16.56 -24.24
N ASN A 122 -17.90 15.23 -24.25
CA ASN A 122 -18.63 14.37 -23.31
C ASN A 122 -18.40 14.86 -21.89
N ARG A 123 -17.13 15.06 -21.52
CA ARG A 123 -16.71 15.49 -20.17
C ARG A 123 -17.07 16.92 -19.81
N PHE A 124 -17.44 17.76 -20.79
CA PHE A 124 -17.66 19.18 -20.56
C PHE A 124 -18.91 19.44 -19.72
N GLN A 125 -19.93 18.58 -19.82
CA GLN A 125 -21.13 18.69 -19.00
C GLN A 125 -20.78 18.65 -17.51
N LEU A 126 -19.85 17.78 -17.13
CA LEU A 126 -19.41 17.56 -15.76
C LEU A 126 -18.52 18.70 -15.26
N ILE A 127 -17.66 19.24 -16.12
CA ILE A 127 -16.86 20.44 -15.85
C ILE A 127 -17.78 21.64 -15.60
N ILE A 128 -18.82 21.81 -16.41
CA ILE A 128 -19.81 22.90 -16.28
C ILE A 128 -20.58 22.80 -14.95
N THR A 129 -21.02 21.60 -14.57
CA THR A 129 -21.67 21.40 -13.26
C THR A 129 -20.72 21.72 -12.11
N SER A 130 -19.46 21.28 -12.21
CA SER A 130 -18.44 21.56 -11.18
C SER A 130 -18.10 23.05 -11.08
N ARG A 131 -18.09 23.77 -12.21
CA ARG A 131 -17.93 25.23 -12.27
C ARG A 131 -19.03 25.95 -11.51
N ALA A 132 -20.29 25.57 -11.72
CA ALA A 132 -21.41 26.20 -11.02
C ALA A 132 -21.28 26.00 -9.49
N ASN A 133 -20.89 24.80 -9.05
CA ASN A 133 -20.64 24.51 -7.64
C ASN A 133 -19.44 25.29 -7.07
N GLY A 134 -18.35 25.44 -7.83
CA GLY A 134 -17.19 26.23 -7.42
C GLY A 134 -17.50 27.71 -7.25
N LEU A 135 -18.11 28.33 -8.26
CA LEU A 135 -18.33 29.78 -8.30
C LEU A 135 -19.53 30.26 -7.47
N HIS A 136 -20.60 29.45 -7.35
CA HIS A 136 -21.81 29.86 -6.65
C HIS A 136 -21.90 29.29 -5.23
N ASN A 137 -21.48 28.04 -5.03
CA ASN A 137 -21.62 27.35 -3.76
C ASN A 137 -20.29 27.29 -2.97
N GLY A 138 -19.16 27.67 -3.57
CA GLY A 138 -17.85 27.67 -2.91
C GLY A 138 -17.29 26.26 -2.65
N TYR A 139 -17.78 25.23 -3.34
CA TYR A 139 -17.29 23.85 -3.20
C TYR A 139 -16.26 23.55 -4.27
N GLY A 140 -15.08 23.12 -3.84
CA GLY A 140 -14.03 22.64 -4.73
C GLY A 140 -13.85 21.12 -4.69
N LEU A 141 -12.81 20.67 -5.36
CA LEU A 141 -12.52 19.26 -5.59
C LEU A 141 -11.11 18.94 -5.07
N LYS A 142 -10.78 17.66 -4.94
CA LYS A 142 -9.40 17.24 -4.63
C LYS A 142 -8.45 17.64 -5.75
N TYR A 143 -7.18 17.80 -5.40
CA TYR A 143 -6.14 18.27 -6.33
C TYR A 143 -6.08 17.44 -7.62
N GLU A 144 -6.10 16.12 -7.50
CA GLU A 144 -5.97 15.18 -8.62
C GLU A 144 -7.12 15.31 -9.62
N LEU A 145 -8.33 15.55 -9.11
CA LEU A 145 -9.52 15.84 -9.92
C LEU A 145 -9.37 17.14 -10.68
N VAL A 146 -8.97 18.21 -9.97
CA VAL A 146 -8.82 19.54 -10.58
C VAL A 146 -7.73 19.53 -11.64
N ALA A 147 -6.60 18.88 -11.37
CA ALA A 147 -5.52 18.71 -12.34
C ALA A 147 -5.96 17.89 -13.57
N SER A 148 -6.72 16.81 -13.38
CA SER A 148 -7.28 16.02 -14.49
C SER A 148 -8.26 16.82 -15.36
N LEU A 149 -9.15 17.59 -14.73
CA LEU A 149 -10.10 18.45 -15.46
C LEU A 149 -9.38 19.58 -16.20
N PHE A 150 -8.36 20.18 -15.58
CA PHE A 150 -7.49 21.16 -16.23
C PHE A 150 -6.84 20.59 -17.50
N GLN A 151 -6.29 19.38 -17.42
CA GLN A 151 -5.65 18.71 -18.56
C GLN A 151 -6.63 18.44 -19.69
N ASN A 152 -7.88 18.08 -19.40
CA ASN A 152 -8.91 17.89 -20.42
C ASN A 152 -9.22 19.20 -21.19
N VAL A 153 -9.28 20.34 -20.49
CA VAL A 153 -9.50 21.64 -21.14
C VAL A 153 -8.28 22.05 -21.96
N SER A 154 -7.08 21.79 -21.43
CA SER A 154 -5.83 22.03 -22.16
C SER A 154 -5.77 21.20 -23.44
N GLU A 155 -6.07 19.90 -23.36
CA GLU A 155 -6.12 18.99 -24.52
C GLU A 155 -7.14 19.46 -25.56
N PHE A 156 -8.30 19.96 -25.14
CA PHE A 156 -9.28 20.53 -26.06
C PHE A 156 -8.74 21.77 -26.79
N LEU A 157 -8.11 22.70 -26.07
CA LEU A 157 -7.49 23.88 -26.67
C LEU A 157 -6.36 23.48 -27.64
N TYR A 158 -5.55 22.49 -27.27
CA TYR A 158 -4.51 21.95 -28.14
C TYR A 158 -5.10 21.33 -29.40
N LEU A 159 -6.16 20.55 -29.25
CA LEU A 159 -6.81 19.90 -30.38
C LEU A 159 -7.29 20.95 -31.38
N ILE A 160 -8.07 21.94 -30.95
CA ILE A 160 -8.58 22.98 -31.86
C ILE A 160 -7.46 23.86 -32.45
N SER A 161 -6.30 23.96 -31.79
CA SER A 161 -5.12 24.69 -32.29
C SER A 161 -4.48 24.04 -33.52
N ASN A 162 -4.81 22.78 -33.84
CA ASN A 162 -4.33 22.11 -35.05
C ASN A 162 -4.86 22.75 -36.34
N SER A 163 -5.96 23.51 -36.28
CA SER A 163 -6.43 24.30 -37.39
C SER A 163 -5.52 25.51 -37.63
N ASN A 164 -5.12 25.73 -38.89
CA ASN A 164 -4.35 26.90 -39.30
C ASN A 164 -5.06 28.23 -38.99
N ASN A 165 -6.39 28.24 -38.88
CA ASN A 165 -7.14 29.44 -38.49
C ASN A 165 -7.04 29.78 -37.00
N LEU A 166 -6.95 28.76 -36.13
CA LEU A 166 -6.96 28.92 -34.67
C LEU A 166 -5.54 28.92 -34.07
N LYS A 167 -4.61 28.20 -34.70
CA LYS A 167 -3.20 28.08 -34.27
C LYS A 167 -2.55 29.41 -33.85
N PRO A 168 -2.71 30.53 -34.59
CA PRO A 168 -2.05 31.78 -34.21
C PRO A 168 -2.55 32.38 -32.89
N TYR A 169 -3.76 32.04 -32.46
CA TYR A 169 -4.38 32.55 -31.23
C TYR A 169 -4.23 31.58 -30.05
N LEU A 170 -3.66 30.38 -30.27
CA LEU A 170 -3.50 29.31 -29.28
C LEU A 170 -2.03 28.88 -29.17
N THR A 171 -1.11 29.83 -29.33
CA THR A 171 0.34 29.56 -29.34
C THR A 171 0.89 29.17 -27.97
N LYS A 172 0.25 29.62 -26.88
CA LYS A 172 0.63 29.35 -25.49
C LYS A 172 -0.58 28.90 -24.70
N ILE A 173 -0.88 27.60 -24.76
CA ILE A 173 -1.94 27.00 -23.96
C ILE A 173 -1.35 26.68 -22.58
N PRO A 174 -2.02 27.07 -21.48
CA PRO A 174 -1.60 26.72 -20.12
C PRO A 174 -1.49 25.19 -19.94
N GLU A 175 -0.41 24.71 -19.33
CA GLU A 175 -0.16 23.29 -19.04
C GLU A 175 0.40 23.08 -17.63
N LEU A 176 -0.01 22.02 -16.95
CA LEU A 176 0.59 21.63 -15.67
C LEU A 176 1.89 20.86 -15.90
N VAL A 177 3.02 21.57 -15.97
CA VAL A 177 4.35 20.98 -16.22
C VAL A 177 4.74 20.01 -15.11
N GLY A 178 5.18 18.81 -15.48
CA GLY A 178 5.64 17.79 -14.53
C GLY A 178 4.53 17.01 -13.81
N ILE A 179 3.26 17.37 -14.03
CA ILE A 179 2.11 16.68 -13.43
C ILE A 179 1.39 15.92 -14.55
N LYS A 180 1.46 14.58 -14.52
CA LYS A 180 0.61 13.71 -15.34
C LYS A 180 -0.28 12.91 -14.40
N ILE A 181 -1.58 13.18 -14.42
CA ILE A 181 -2.55 12.41 -13.65
C ILE A 181 -2.94 11.21 -14.49
N ASP A 182 -2.59 10.03 -14.01
CA ASP A 182 -3.10 8.79 -14.56
C ASP A 182 -4.57 8.64 -14.12
N LYS A 183 -5.47 8.73 -15.10
CA LYS A 183 -6.92 8.74 -14.87
C LYS A 183 -7.40 7.38 -14.38
N ASP A 184 -6.77 6.29 -14.82
CA ASP A 184 -7.15 4.94 -14.41
C ASP A 184 -6.80 4.72 -12.93
N ILE A 185 -5.60 5.16 -12.52
CA ILE A 185 -5.18 5.13 -11.10
C ILE A 185 -6.12 5.97 -10.22
N LEU A 186 -6.53 7.15 -10.70
CA LEU A 186 -7.44 8.02 -9.95
C LEU A 186 -8.85 7.43 -9.83
N ILE A 187 -9.35 6.76 -10.87
CA ILE A 187 -10.61 6.03 -10.83
C ILE A 187 -10.55 4.89 -9.80
N ASP A 188 -9.48 4.10 -9.82
CA ASP A 188 -9.28 2.98 -8.89
C ASP A 188 -9.20 3.44 -7.43
N ASP A 189 -8.46 4.52 -7.15
CA ASP A 189 -8.36 5.09 -5.81
C ASP A 189 -9.71 5.58 -5.29
N LEU A 190 -10.46 6.31 -6.12
CA LEU A 190 -11.79 6.79 -5.75
C LEU A 190 -12.80 5.65 -5.59
N TYR A 191 -12.67 4.59 -6.38
CA TYR A 191 -13.50 3.39 -6.30
C TYR A 191 -13.27 2.63 -4.99
N ASN A 192 -12.01 2.39 -4.62
CA ASN A 192 -11.67 1.72 -3.36
C ASN A 192 -12.15 2.54 -2.15
N LYS A 193 -11.92 3.86 -2.18
CA LYS A 193 -12.43 4.77 -1.13
C LYS A 193 -13.95 4.73 -1.03
N LEU A 194 -14.66 4.62 -2.16
CA LEU A 194 -16.12 4.52 -2.17
C LEU A 194 -16.59 3.23 -1.50
N ARG A 195 -15.93 2.10 -1.78
CA ARG A 195 -16.25 0.79 -1.21
C ARG A 195 -16.03 0.74 0.31
N ASP A 196 -14.98 1.39 0.79
CA ASP A 196 -14.60 1.36 2.20
C ASP A 196 -15.33 2.41 3.05
N SER A 197 -15.87 3.46 2.42
CA SER A 197 -16.58 4.52 3.13
C SER A 197 -17.91 4.02 3.71
N LYS A 198 -18.12 4.28 5.01
CA LYS A 198 -19.39 4.01 5.71
C LYS A 198 -20.27 5.26 5.87
N ASN A 199 -19.75 6.43 5.46
CA ASN A 199 -20.41 7.72 5.62
C ASN A 199 -21.14 8.13 4.34
N ALA A 200 -22.46 8.31 4.41
CA ALA A 200 -23.29 8.67 3.26
C ALA A 200 -22.85 9.97 2.56
N GLN A 201 -22.32 10.95 3.32
CA GLN A 201 -21.85 12.22 2.77
C GLN A 201 -20.52 12.06 2.02
N GLU A 202 -19.64 11.19 2.52
CA GLU A 202 -18.36 10.88 1.89
C GLU A 202 -18.54 10.01 0.64
N GLN A 203 -19.38 8.97 0.72
CA GLN A 203 -19.81 8.18 -0.43
C GLN A 203 -20.38 9.08 -1.54
N LYS A 204 -21.19 10.07 -1.19
CA LYS A 204 -21.72 11.05 -2.14
C LYS A 204 -20.58 11.80 -2.85
N ILE A 205 -19.60 12.32 -2.13
CA ILE A 205 -18.45 13.04 -2.70
C ILE A 205 -17.60 12.12 -3.59
N LEU A 206 -17.45 10.86 -3.22
CA LEU A 206 -16.66 9.89 -3.98
C LEU A 206 -17.34 9.46 -5.28
N ILE A 207 -18.65 9.17 -5.24
CA ILE A 207 -19.48 8.93 -6.43
C ILE A 207 -19.42 10.13 -7.38
N SER A 208 -19.58 11.31 -6.80
CA SER A 208 -19.47 12.59 -7.50
C SER A 208 -18.13 12.70 -8.23
N SER A 209 -17.03 12.41 -7.53
CA SER A 209 -15.67 12.46 -8.05
C SER A 209 -15.42 11.44 -9.15
N LEU A 210 -15.91 10.20 -8.98
CA LEU A 210 -15.81 9.15 -9.99
C LEU A 210 -16.43 9.59 -11.30
N PHE A 211 -17.66 10.10 -11.26
CA PHE A 211 -18.35 10.61 -12.45
C PHE A 211 -17.53 11.66 -13.20
N LEU A 212 -16.78 12.52 -12.51
CA LEU A 212 -15.95 13.56 -13.13
C LEU A 212 -14.79 13.00 -13.97
N ILE A 213 -14.34 11.78 -13.71
CA ILE A 213 -13.13 11.21 -14.34
C ILE A 213 -13.45 10.07 -15.31
N LEU A 214 -14.67 9.51 -15.27
CA LEU A 214 -15.07 8.37 -16.09
C LEU A 214 -14.68 8.53 -17.58
N PRO A 215 -14.19 7.44 -18.22
CA PRO A 215 -13.81 7.45 -19.62
C PRO A 215 -15.01 7.69 -20.54
N GLU A 216 -16.15 7.05 -20.25
CA GLU A 216 -17.40 7.22 -20.97
C GLU A 216 -18.50 7.76 -20.06
N ILE A 217 -19.27 8.73 -20.56
CA ILE A 217 -20.48 9.18 -19.89
C ILE A 217 -21.64 8.31 -20.37
N PRO A 218 -22.40 7.67 -19.46
CA PRO A 218 -23.57 6.91 -19.84
C PRO A 218 -24.54 7.73 -20.69
N LYS A 219 -25.06 7.15 -21.78
CA LYS A 219 -26.02 7.83 -22.70
C LYS A 219 -27.27 8.36 -21.99
N LYS A 220 -27.62 7.83 -20.83
CA LYS A 220 -28.62 8.37 -19.90
C LYS A 220 -27.93 8.74 -18.60
N LEU A 221 -27.80 10.04 -18.35
CA LEU A 221 -27.37 10.55 -17.05
C LEU A 221 -28.46 10.25 -16.02
N PRO A 222 -28.12 9.69 -14.85
CA PRO A 222 -29.08 9.56 -13.74
C PRO A 222 -29.71 10.90 -13.35
N GLU A 223 -30.99 10.91 -12.98
CA GLU A 223 -31.73 12.13 -12.60
C GLU A 223 -31.08 12.94 -11.46
N TRP A 224 -30.28 12.30 -10.61
CA TRP A 224 -29.60 12.98 -9.51
C TRP A 224 -28.41 13.83 -9.96
N ILE A 225 -27.87 13.62 -11.18
CA ILE A 225 -26.78 14.43 -11.73
C ILE A 225 -27.25 15.86 -12.02
N GLU A 226 -28.49 16.04 -12.49
CA GLU A 226 -29.07 17.38 -12.63
C GLU A 226 -29.31 18.03 -11.26
N LYS A 227 -29.60 17.21 -10.23
CA LYS A 227 -29.78 17.65 -8.85
C LYS A 227 -28.46 17.85 -8.09
N PHE A 228 -27.32 17.56 -8.72
CA PHE A 228 -25.98 17.70 -8.17
C PHE A 228 -25.62 19.15 -7.83
N GLU A 229 -26.27 20.12 -8.48
CA GLU A 229 -26.21 21.55 -8.14
C GLU A 229 -26.74 21.83 -6.72
N SER A 230 -27.59 20.94 -6.21
CA SER A 230 -28.09 20.97 -4.85
C SER A 230 -27.46 19.83 -4.06
N LEU A 231 -26.58 20.14 -3.10
CA LEU A 231 -26.00 19.14 -2.19
C LEU A 231 -27.02 18.33 -1.35
N LYS A 232 -28.33 18.43 -1.64
CA LYS A 232 -29.43 17.88 -0.84
C LYS A 232 -29.90 16.47 -1.20
N ILE A 233 -29.54 15.91 -2.37
CA ILE A 233 -30.05 14.57 -2.75
C ILE A 233 -28.91 13.55 -2.73
N ALA A 234 -29.08 12.51 -1.93
CA ALA A 234 -28.15 11.39 -1.84
C ALA A 234 -28.39 10.43 -3.02
N PRO A 235 -27.32 9.91 -3.66
CA PRO A 235 -27.46 8.86 -4.67
C PRO A 235 -28.14 7.63 -4.05
N LYS A 236 -29.08 7.01 -4.77
CA LYS A 236 -29.75 5.80 -4.29
C LYS A 236 -28.83 4.60 -4.50
N LYS A 237 -29.01 3.53 -3.72
CA LYS A 237 -28.24 2.28 -3.88
C LYS A 237 -28.25 1.75 -5.32
N THR A 238 -29.35 1.93 -6.05
CA THR A 238 -29.48 1.54 -7.46
C THR A 238 -28.59 2.36 -8.40
N ASP A 239 -28.33 3.63 -8.08
CA ASP A 239 -27.47 4.51 -8.88
C ASP A 239 -25.99 4.14 -8.70
N ILE A 240 -25.63 3.69 -7.49
CA ILE A 240 -24.31 3.16 -7.16
C ILE A 240 -24.05 1.87 -7.94
N VAL A 241 -25.01 0.95 -7.94
CA VAL A 241 -24.93 -0.30 -8.72
C VAL A 241 -24.83 -0.01 -10.22
N TYR A 242 -25.60 0.95 -10.73
CA TYR A 242 -25.52 1.35 -12.14
C TYR A 242 -24.17 1.99 -12.52
N LEU A 243 -23.58 2.78 -11.61
CA LEU A 243 -22.25 3.34 -11.78
C LEU A 243 -21.17 2.25 -11.79
N ILE A 244 -21.28 1.28 -10.89
CA ILE A 244 -20.40 0.11 -10.82
C ILE A 244 -20.52 -0.69 -12.13
N ASP A 245 -21.73 -0.98 -12.59
CA ASP A 245 -21.99 -1.65 -13.86
C ASP A 245 -21.41 -0.90 -15.07
N ALA A 246 -21.52 0.44 -15.08
CA ALA A 246 -20.99 1.27 -16.15
C ALA A 246 -19.45 1.34 -16.12
N LEU A 247 -18.85 1.38 -14.94
CA LEU A 247 -17.41 1.28 -14.71
C LEU A 247 -16.86 -0.07 -15.17
N GLU A 248 -17.51 -1.17 -14.78
CA GLU A 248 -17.15 -2.54 -15.19
C GLU A 248 -17.30 -2.76 -16.70
N LYS A 249 -18.28 -2.10 -17.33
CA LYS A 249 -18.48 -2.16 -18.80
C LYS A 249 -17.51 -1.26 -19.57
N ALA A 250 -17.14 -0.10 -19.03
CA ALA A 250 -16.28 0.88 -19.69
C ALA A 250 -14.77 0.59 -19.53
N ASN A 251 -14.38 -0.14 -18.48
CA ASN A 251 -13.01 -0.60 -18.28
C ASN A 251 -12.97 -2.12 -18.04
N PRO A 252 -13.11 -2.95 -19.10
CA PRO A 252 -12.80 -4.35 -19.00
C PRO A 252 -11.27 -4.51 -18.96
N VAL A 253 -10.69 -4.45 -17.76
CA VAL A 253 -9.29 -4.79 -17.45
C VAL A 253 -8.23 -3.73 -17.82
N SER A 254 -7.61 -3.13 -16.80
CA SER A 254 -6.26 -2.56 -16.90
C SER A 254 -5.51 -2.71 -15.57
N LEU A 255 -4.95 -3.91 -15.34
CA LEU A 255 -3.89 -4.10 -14.36
C LEU A 255 -2.55 -3.86 -15.06
N ASN A 256 -1.99 -2.65 -14.90
CA ASN A 256 -0.66 -2.33 -15.41
C ASN A 256 0.33 -2.19 -14.26
N LYS A 257 1.37 -3.03 -14.26
CA LYS A 257 2.63 -2.76 -13.57
C LYS A 257 3.52 -2.01 -14.57
N VAL A 258 3.83 -0.75 -14.28
CA VAL A 258 4.86 -0.01 -15.02
C VAL A 258 6.22 -0.42 -14.48
N THR A 259 6.96 -1.22 -15.23
CA THR A 259 8.41 -1.34 -15.08
C THR A 259 9.05 -1.44 -16.46
N ASP A 260 10.03 -0.56 -16.73
CA ASP A 260 10.83 -0.53 -17.95
C ASP A 260 11.59 -1.84 -18.15
N SER A 261 11.24 -2.61 -19.20
CA SER A 261 12.17 -3.46 -19.96
C SER A 261 11.48 -4.15 -21.14
N SER A 262 12.24 -4.30 -22.22
CA SER A 262 11.84 -4.41 -23.62
C SER A 262 11.48 -5.81 -24.12
N ASN A 263 10.80 -6.64 -23.33
CA ASN A 263 10.22 -7.90 -23.82
C ASN A 263 9.02 -8.30 -22.95
N GLN A 264 7.81 -7.95 -23.39
CA GLN A 264 6.57 -8.25 -22.67
C GLN A 264 5.83 -9.40 -23.32
N LEU A 265 5.48 -10.40 -22.51
CA LEU A 265 4.42 -11.36 -22.80
C LEU A 265 3.12 -10.79 -22.23
N ASN A 266 2.15 -10.54 -23.12
CA ASN A 266 0.83 -10.06 -22.73
C ASN A 266 0.07 -11.16 -21.99
N VAL A 267 -0.29 -10.93 -20.72
CA VAL A 267 -1.10 -11.88 -19.94
C VAL A 267 -2.37 -11.18 -19.46
N LYS A 268 -3.51 -11.81 -19.72
CA LYS A 268 -4.86 -11.35 -19.37
C LYS A 268 -5.31 -12.04 -18.08
N ILE A 269 -5.68 -11.28 -17.06
CA ILE A 269 -6.28 -11.84 -15.83
C ILE A 269 -7.79 -12.02 -16.09
N VAL A 270 -8.29 -13.22 -15.84
CA VAL A 270 -9.68 -13.65 -16.09
C VAL A 270 -10.23 -14.36 -14.86
N GLY A 271 -11.55 -14.51 -14.76
CA GLY A 271 -12.19 -15.28 -13.69
C GLY A 271 -11.80 -16.76 -13.71
N ARG A 272 -11.97 -17.48 -12.59
CA ARG A 272 -11.67 -18.92 -12.47
C ARG A 272 -12.49 -19.82 -13.42
N ASP A 273 -13.50 -19.24 -14.04
CA ASP A 273 -14.48 -19.83 -14.95
C ASP A 273 -14.08 -19.74 -16.43
N VAL A 274 -12.97 -19.08 -16.77
CA VAL A 274 -12.48 -18.99 -18.15
C VAL A 274 -11.59 -20.19 -18.49
N GLU A 275 -12.02 -20.99 -19.47
CA GLU A 275 -11.22 -22.09 -20.03
C GLU A 275 -9.88 -21.57 -20.59
N ASP A 276 -8.81 -22.33 -20.37
CA ASP A 276 -7.40 -22.02 -20.72
C ASP A 276 -6.73 -20.87 -19.93
N ALA A 277 -7.37 -20.35 -18.88
CA ALA A 277 -6.76 -19.38 -17.99
C ALA A 277 -5.67 -19.99 -17.09
N ILE A 278 -4.46 -19.44 -17.11
CA ILE A 278 -3.40 -19.81 -16.15
C ILE A 278 -3.61 -18.99 -14.87
N PRO A 279 -3.91 -19.61 -13.72
CA PRO A 279 -4.16 -18.89 -12.48
C PRO A 279 -2.87 -18.28 -11.93
N ILE A 280 -2.76 -16.94 -11.94
CA ILE A 280 -1.65 -16.19 -11.33
C ILE A 280 -2.18 -15.46 -10.09
N SER A 281 -1.73 -15.88 -8.90
CA SER A 281 -2.02 -15.21 -7.63
C SER A 281 -1.22 -13.89 -7.49
N ALA A 282 -1.79 -12.84 -6.88
CA ALA A 282 -1.16 -11.51 -6.76
C ALA A 282 0.23 -11.50 -6.09
N GLN A 283 0.52 -12.51 -5.26
CA GLN A 283 1.85 -12.76 -4.68
C GLN A 283 2.95 -12.99 -5.74
N PHE A 284 2.60 -13.48 -6.93
CA PHE A 284 3.55 -13.65 -8.05
C PHE A 284 3.85 -12.35 -8.80
N LEU A 285 3.20 -11.23 -8.44
CA LEU A 285 3.42 -9.91 -9.05
C LEU A 285 4.43 -9.05 -8.26
N LYS A 286 4.66 -9.37 -6.97
CA LYS A 286 5.67 -8.73 -6.12
C LYS A 286 7.03 -9.36 -6.40
N SER A 287 8.04 -8.53 -6.64
CA SER A 287 9.43 -8.98 -6.79
C SER A 287 10.12 -9.20 -5.45
N GLU A 288 9.63 -8.56 -4.38
CA GLU A 288 10.12 -8.71 -3.01
C GLU A 288 8.98 -8.44 -2.01
N PHE A 289 9.09 -9.04 -0.82
CA PHE A 289 8.21 -8.74 0.31
C PHE A 289 8.96 -7.88 1.32
N THR A 290 8.42 -6.72 1.68
CA THR A 290 9.03 -5.79 2.64
C THR A 290 8.44 -5.88 4.04
N GLN A 291 7.25 -6.45 4.18
CA GLN A 291 6.60 -6.67 5.48
C GLN A 291 6.90 -8.08 6.00
N ILE A 292 7.21 -8.18 7.31
CA ILE A 292 7.54 -9.46 7.95
C ILE A 292 6.42 -10.50 7.83
N ARG A 293 5.16 -10.05 7.94
CA ARG A 293 3.98 -10.88 7.71
C ARG A 293 3.98 -11.50 6.32
N ASP A 294 4.20 -10.69 5.29
CA ASP A 294 4.19 -11.14 3.90
C ASP A 294 5.34 -12.13 3.61
N GLN A 295 6.54 -11.84 4.12
CA GLN A 295 7.69 -12.76 4.05
C GLN A 295 7.37 -14.10 4.73
N PHE A 296 6.79 -14.06 5.93
CA PHE A 296 6.41 -15.25 6.69
C PHE A 296 5.41 -16.12 5.92
N TYR A 297 4.39 -15.53 5.28
CA TYR A 297 3.43 -16.27 4.46
C TYR A 297 4.04 -16.80 3.14
N ALA A 298 4.97 -16.05 2.54
CA ALA A 298 5.68 -16.50 1.35
C ALA A 298 6.57 -17.72 1.62
N ASP A 299 7.26 -17.73 2.76
CA ASP A 299 8.07 -18.86 3.20
C ASP A 299 7.21 -20.10 3.43
N ILE A 300 6.03 -19.95 4.05
CA ILE A 300 5.04 -21.02 4.19
C ILE A 300 4.65 -21.59 2.84
N ALA A 301 4.29 -20.74 1.88
CA ALA A 301 3.85 -21.16 0.57
C ALA A 301 4.96 -21.91 -0.18
N THR A 302 6.19 -21.38 -0.13
CA THR A 302 7.37 -21.96 -0.77
C THR A 302 7.69 -23.34 -0.20
N ALA A 303 7.76 -23.46 1.13
CA ALA A 303 8.05 -24.72 1.80
C ALA A 303 7.00 -25.80 1.50
N ASN A 304 5.71 -25.45 1.57
CA ASN A 304 4.62 -26.38 1.23
C ASN A 304 4.68 -26.82 -0.23
N GLY A 305 4.96 -25.89 -1.16
CA GLY A 305 5.10 -26.20 -2.57
C GLY A 305 6.26 -27.16 -2.86
N ARG A 306 7.44 -26.88 -2.30
CA ARG A 306 8.67 -27.66 -2.52
C ARG A 306 8.64 -29.03 -1.85
N LEU A 307 7.96 -29.17 -0.72
CA LEU A 307 7.78 -30.46 -0.05
C LEU A 307 7.08 -31.48 -0.97
N ASN A 308 6.09 -31.03 -1.77
CA ASN A 308 5.43 -31.88 -2.77
C ASN A 308 6.39 -32.30 -3.90
N SER A 309 7.37 -31.46 -4.21
CA SER A 309 8.47 -31.76 -5.14
C SER A 309 9.62 -32.54 -4.49
N LYS A 310 9.43 -33.11 -3.30
CA LYS A 310 10.44 -33.91 -2.56
C LYS A 310 11.69 -33.11 -2.14
N GLN A 311 11.56 -31.79 -2.04
CA GLN A 311 12.63 -30.89 -1.61
C GLN A 311 12.23 -30.18 -0.32
N LEU A 312 13.20 -29.99 0.59
CA LEU A 312 13.04 -29.12 1.74
C LEU A 312 13.59 -27.75 1.39
N ASP A 313 12.69 -26.78 1.29
CA ASP A 313 13.01 -25.36 1.13
C ASP A 313 12.39 -24.67 2.34
N LEU A 314 13.24 -24.24 3.26
CA LEU A 314 12.84 -23.92 4.63
C LEU A 314 13.02 -22.41 4.89
N PRO A 315 12.18 -21.79 5.73
CA PRO A 315 12.27 -20.38 6.05
C PRO A 315 13.63 -20.00 6.68
N PRO A 316 14.01 -18.71 6.72
CA PRO A 316 15.21 -18.29 7.45
C PRO A 316 15.00 -18.36 8.97
N LYS A 317 16.06 -18.70 9.71
CA LYS A 317 16.03 -18.81 11.19
C LYS A 317 15.70 -17.49 11.89
N SER A 318 16.07 -16.36 11.31
CA SER A 318 15.73 -15.02 11.84
C SER A 318 14.22 -14.83 11.97
N SER A 319 13.43 -15.33 11.01
CA SER A 319 11.96 -15.27 11.09
C SER A 319 11.42 -15.99 12.33
N ILE A 320 12.06 -17.08 12.76
CA ILE A 320 11.66 -17.85 13.94
C ILE A 320 12.03 -17.09 15.22
N TYR A 321 13.24 -16.55 15.28
CA TYR A 321 13.70 -15.77 16.42
C TYR A 321 12.85 -14.51 16.61
N ASN A 322 12.52 -13.80 15.53
CA ASN A 322 11.68 -12.62 15.59
C ASN A 322 10.24 -12.97 16.01
N ALA A 323 9.67 -14.03 15.44
CA ALA A 323 8.34 -14.51 15.83
C ALA A 323 8.25 -14.89 17.33
N PHE A 324 9.31 -15.48 17.88
CA PHE A 324 9.37 -15.83 19.30
C PHE A 324 9.60 -14.61 20.21
N ALA A 325 10.54 -13.74 19.84
CA ALA A 325 10.98 -12.63 20.69
C ALA A 325 9.97 -11.47 20.74
N PHE A 326 9.38 -11.10 19.60
CA PHE A 326 8.42 -10.00 19.51
C PHE A 326 6.97 -10.48 19.66
N GLY A 327 6.70 -11.77 19.47
CA GLY A 327 5.34 -12.30 19.46
C GLY A 327 4.67 -12.18 18.08
N VAL A 328 3.93 -13.23 17.70
CA VAL A 328 3.31 -13.32 16.37
C VAL A 328 2.12 -12.37 16.18
N ASP A 329 1.50 -11.93 17.26
CA ASP A 329 0.41 -10.95 17.26
C ASP A 329 0.91 -9.52 17.11
N GLU A 330 2.00 -9.15 17.81
CA GLU A 330 2.64 -7.83 17.64
C GLU A 330 3.19 -7.65 16.22
N LEU A 331 3.76 -8.71 15.65
CA LEU A 331 4.23 -8.74 14.26
C LEU A 331 3.10 -8.85 13.21
N GLN A 332 1.85 -8.92 13.65
CA GLN A 332 0.67 -9.09 12.79
C GLN A 332 0.72 -10.34 11.89
N ILE A 333 1.51 -11.34 12.27
CA ILE A 333 1.60 -12.64 11.59
C ILE A 333 0.34 -13.45 11.85
N LEU A 334 -0.19 -13.37 13.08
CA LEU A 334 -1.41 -14.04 13.49
C LEU A 334 -2.29 -13.10 14.31
N GLU A 335 -3.59 -13.07 14.04
CA GLU A 335 -4.52 -12.27 14.83
C GLU A 335 -4.67 -12.83 16.25
N LYS A 336 -4.83 -11.94 17.24
CA LYS A 336 -4.97 -12.32 18.65
C LYS A 336 -6.13 -13.31 18.85
N GLY A 337 -5.84 -14.44 19.50
CA GLY A 337 -6.81 -15.50 19.77
C GLY A 337 -7.07 -16.46 18.60
N LYS A 338 -6.37 -16.31 17.47
CA LYS A 338 -6.34 -17.34 16.42
C LYS A 338 -5.18 -18.31 16.64
N GLU A 339 -5.31 -19.47 16.02
CA GLU A 339 -4.28 -20.52 15.99
C GLU A 339 -3.80 -20.71 14.54
N PHE A 340 -2.56 -21.16 14.40
CA PHE A 340 -2.04 -21.58 13.11
C PHE A 340 -2.56 -22.96 12.72
N THR A 341 -2.64 -23.19 11.41
CA THR A 341 -2.77 -24.54 10.86
C THR A 341 -1.43 -25.27 10.85
N ALA A 342 -1.46 -26.60 10.84
CA ALA A 342 -0.26 -27.42 10.69
C ALA A 342 0.58 -27.07 9.45
N HIS A 343 -0.06 -26.62 8.37
CA HIS A 343 0.60 -26.19 7.13
C HIS A 343 1.39 -24.88 7.28
N GLN A 344 1.02 -24.04 8.25
CA GLN A 344 1.68 -22.77 8.51
C GLN A 344 2.86 -22.92 9.47
N THR A 345 2.84 -23.89 10.40
CA THR A 345 3.88 -24.03 11.42
C THR A 345 4.97 -25.05 11.09
N TRP A 346 4.66 -26.14 10.36
CA TRP A 346 5.66 -27.18 10.08
C TRP A 346 6.95 -26.66 9.41
N PRO A 347 6.95 -25.69 8.48
CA PRO A 347 8.18 -25.24 7.84
C PRO A 347 9.18 -24.67 8.84
N PHE A 348 8.67 -23.82 9.74
CA PHE A 348 9.46 -23.16 10.77
C PHE A 348 9.92 -24.16 11.85
N ILE A 349 9.06 -25.10 12.25
CA ILE A 349 9.44 -26.16 13.20
C ILE A 349 10.56 -27.03 12.62
N VAL A 350 10.47 -27.40 11.33
CA VAL A 350 11.50 -28.20 10.67
C VAL A 350 12.80 -27.42 10.55
N GLU A 351 12.76 -26.14 10.19
CA GLU A 351 13.97 -25.31 10.16
C GLU A 351 14.61 -25.15 11.54
N ALA A 352 13.79 -24.98 12.58
CA ALA A 352 14.27 -24.82 13.95
C ALA A 352 15.15 -25.98 14.40
N ILE A 353 14.78 -27.18 14.00
CA ILE A 353 15.46 -28.43 14.33
C ILE A 353 16.40 -28.92 13.21
N ASN A 354 16.48 -28.19 12.10
CA ASN A 354 17.45 -28.40 11.02
C ASN A 354 18.81 -27.82 11.43
N VAL A 355 19.44 -28.52 12.36
CA VAL A 355 20.72 -28.16 12.94
C VAL A 355 21.71 -29.32 12.79
N ALA A 356 22.97 -28.98 12.54
CA ALA A 356 24.06 -29.94 12.54
C ALA A 356 24.21 -30.57 13.93
N LYS A 357 24.84 -31.75 13.99
CA LYS A 357 25.07 -32.50 15.23
C LYS A 357 25.76 -31.59 16.26
N ASN A 358 25.17 -31.46 17.45
CA ASN A 358 25.61 -30.63 18.59
C ASN A 358 25.37 -29.11 18.46
N ASN A 359 24.62 -28.65 17.45
CA ASN A 359 24.24 -27.24 17.34
C ASN A 359 22.89 -26.98 18.04
N THR A 360 22.67 -25.74 18.44
CA THR A 360 21.50 -25.33 19.24
C THR A 360 20.31 -25.11 18.33
N SER A 361 19.20 -25.82 18.59
CA SER A 361 17.93 -25.60 17.87
C SER A 361 17.38 -24.21 18.17
N THR A 362 16.67 -23.62 17.21
CA THR A 362 15.91 -22.38 17.46
C THR A 362 14.65 -22.72 18.29
N PRO A 363 13.94 -21.74 18.87
CA PRO A 363 12.67 -22.01 19.54
C PRO A 363 11.64 -22.55 18.55
N TYR A 364 10.83 -23.52 18.97
CA TYR A 364 9.80 -24.15 18.14
C TYR A 364 8.59 -24.69 18.90
N TRP A 365 8.68 -24.86 20.23
CA TRP A 365 7.56 -25.36 21.03
C TRP A 365 6.40 -24.37 21.04
N PHE A 366 6.67 -23.07 21.05
CA PHE A 366 5.63 -22.04 20.94
C PHE A 366 4.78 -22.23 19.66
N LEU A 367 5.40 -22.53 18.52
CA LEU A 367 4.68 -22.80 17.27
C LEU A 367 3.81 -24.06 17.37
N ILE A 368 4.31 -25.10 18.05
CA ILE A 368 3.54 -26.33 18.30
C ILE A 368 2.31 -26.00 19.15
N ARG A 369 2.47 -25.22 20.23
CA ARG A 369 1.36 -24.81 21.11
C ARG A 369 0.34 -23.91 20.45
N MET A 370 0.75 -23.14 19.46
CA MET A 370 -0.12 -22.27 18.67
C MET A 370 -0.73 -22.97 17.45
N THR A 371 -0.55 -24.28 17.29
CA THR A 371 -1.11 -25.06 16.17
C THR A 371 -2.41 -25.76 16.57
N ASN A 372 -3.46 -25.59 15.76
CA ASN A 372 -4.79 -26.13 16.05
C ASN A 372 -4.93 -27.67 15.88
N ASP A 373 -4.19 -28.26 14.94
CA ASP A 373 -4.25 -29.70 14.64
C ASP A 373 -2.86 -30.34 14.71
N LEU A 374 -2.55 -30.92 15.87
CA LEU A 374 -1.29 -31.63 16.12
C LEU A 374 -1.20 -32.95 15.34
N GLY A 375 -2.32 -33.58 15.00
CA GLY A 375 -2.37 -34.78 14.17
C GLY A 375 -1.87 -34.50 12.75
N GLN A 376 -2.37 -33.42 12.14
CA GLN A 376 -1.92 -32.95 10.83
C GLN A 376 -0.46 -32.48 10.89
N LEU A 377 -0.05 -31.81 11.97
CA LEU A 377 1.35 -31.39 12.16
C LEU A 377 2.31 -32.59 12.18
N LYS A 378 2.01 -33.64 12.95
CA LYS A 378 2.79 -34.89 12.95
C LYS A 378 2.90 -35.49 11.55
N SER A 379 1.83 -35.43 10.75
CA SER A 379 1.85 -35.90 9.35
C SER A 379 2.82 -35.09 8.49
N CYS A 380 2.80 -33.76 8.60
CA CYS A 380 3.75 -32.88 7.90
C CYS A 380 5.21 -33.14 8.32
N LEU A 381 5.47 -33.30 9.62
CA LEU A 381 6.81 -33.63 10.13
C LEU A 381 7.31 -35.00 9.63
N LYS A 382 6.44 -36.02 9.61
CA LYS A 382 6.77 -37.34 9.05
C LYS A 382 7.04 -37.29 7.54
N LYS A 383 6.45 -36.35 6.80
CA LYS A 383 6.80 -36.10 5.40
C LYS A 383 8.19 -35.47 5.28
N ALA A 384 8.45 -34.41 6.04
CA ALA A 384 9.75 -33.74 6.06
C ALA A 384 10.90 -34.69 6.48
N TYR A 385 10.64 -35.60 7.43
CA TYR A 385 11.57 -36.64 7.86
C TYR A 385 12.18 -37.42 6.70
N LYS A 386 11.39 -37.75 5.66
CA LYS A 386 11.87 -38.57 4.54
C LYS A 386 12.98 -37.89 3.75
N TYR A 387 12.94 -36.57 3.65
CA TYR A 387 13.84 -35.75 2.82
C TYR A 387 14.94 -35.06 3.63
N GLY A 388 14.88 -35.15 4.96
CA GLY A 388 15.92 -34.62 5.84
C GLY A 388 17.20 -35.44 5.88
N ASN A 389 18.29 -34.78 6.28
CA ASN A 389 19.55 -35.44 6.63
C ASN A 389 19.40 -36.29 7.92
N SER A 390 20.44 -37.05 8.29
CA SER A 390 20.41 -37.93 9.47
C SER A 390 20.17 -37.18 10.79
N SER A 391 20.71 -35.96 10.92
CA SER A 391 20.51 -35.10 12.10
C SER A 391 19.05 -34.68 12.23
N LEU A 392 18.48 -34.16 11.15
CA LEU A 392 17.10 -33.71 11.09
C LEU A 392 16.12 -34.87 11.35
N LYS A 393 16.39 -36.06 10.80
CA LYS A 393 15.61 -37.28 11.06
C LYS A 393 15.56 -37.61 12.55
N LYS A 394 16.72 -37.62 13.22
CA LYS A 394 16.80 -37.87 14.67
C LYS A 394 16.00 -36.83 15.45
N ASN A 395 16.13 -35.55 15.10
CA ASN A 395 15.45 -34.46 15.80
C ASN A 395 13.93 -34.51 15.60
N ILE A 396 13.44 -34.84 14.41
CA ILE A 396 12.00 -35.02 14.16
C ILE A 396 11.43 -36.13 15.04
N THR A 397 12.13 -37.26 15.22
CA THR A 397 11.67 -38.33 16.11
C THR A 397 11.49 -37.85 17.55
N ILE A 398 12.41 -37.01 18.03
CA ILE A 398 12.32 -36.41 19.38
C ILE A 398 11.10 -35.48 19.48
N VAL A 399 10.92 -34.60 18.48
CA VAL A 399 9.78 -33.66 18.44
C VAL A 399 8.45 -34.40 18.38
N LEU A 400 8.34 -35.47 17.57
CA LEU A 400 7.13 -36.29 17.50
C LEU A 400 6.78 -36.91 18.86
N GLY A 401 7.77 -37.44 19.58
CA GLY A 401 7.56 -37.95 20.94
C GLY A 401 7.09 -36.87 21.92
N GLY A 402 7.61 -35.64 21.80
CA GLY A 402 7.15 -34.51 22.61
C GLY A 402 5.73 -34.04 22.26
N ILE A 403 5.34 -34.04 20.98
CA ILE A 403 3.96 -33.76 20.56
C ILE A 403 3.00 -34.81 21.13
N GLU A 404 3.37 -36.09 21.08
CA GLU A 404 2.56 -37.17 21.68
C GLU A 404 2.41 -37.02 23.20
N ALA A 405 3.46 -36.56 23.89
CA ALA A 405 3.38 -36.26 25.31
C ALA A 405 2.45 -35.07 25.59
N ILE A 406 2.48 -34.03 24.75
CA ILE A 406 1.57 -32.88 24.83
C ILE A 406 0.11 -33.29 24.63
N GLU A 407 -0.20 -34.02 23.56
CA GLU A 407 -1.58 -34.44 23.24
C GLU A 407 -2.18 -35.35 24.31
N ASN A 408 -1.36 -36.19 24.94
CA ASN A 408 -1.82 -37.13 25.96
C ASN A 408 -1.67 -36.61 27.39
N GLU A 409 -1.23 -35.36 27.57
CA GLU A 409 -0.88 -34.77 28.88
C GLU A 409 0.08 -35.63 29.70
N LYS A 410 1.00 -36.34 29.03
CA LYS A 410 1.97 -37.24 29.65
C LYS A 410 3.30 -36.53 29.88
N TYR A 411 4.02 -37.03 30.88
CA TYR A 411 5.38 -36.61 31.13
C TYR A 411 6.35 -37.30 30.17
N ILE A 412 7.34 -36.54 29.70
CA ILE A 412 8.53 -37.09 29.04
C ILE A 412 9.58 -37.48 30.08
N GLU A 413 10.25 -38.61 29.85
CA GLU A 413 11.37 -39.09 30.65
C GLU A 413 12.53 -38.09 30.58
N SER A 414 13.03 -37.64 31.72
CA SER A 414 14.18 -36.71 31.84
C SER A 414 15.49 -37.31 31.31
N ASN A 415 15.54 -38.61 31.06
CA ASN A 415 16.72 -39.38 30.65
C ASN A 415 17.16 -39.14 29.19
N SER A 416 16.40 -38.37 28.41
CA SER A 416 16.82 -37.96 27.06
C SER A 416 17.99 -36.99 27.15
N VAL A 417 19.12 -37.31 26.50
CA VAL A 417 20.31 -36.45 26.41
C VAL A 417 19.97 -35.01 25.99
N PHE A 418 18.97 -34.84 25.12
CA PHE A 418 18.49 -33.53 24.67
C PHE A 418 17.83 -32.72 25.80
N ILE A 419 16.99 -33.37 26.60
CA ILE A 419 16.27 -32.74 27.71
C ILE A 419 17.26 -32.39 28.84
N GLN A 420 18.17 -33.32 29.18
CA GLN A 420 19.23 -33.06 30.16
C GLN A 420 20.12 -31.89 29.75
N GLN A 421 20.41 -31.74 28.46
CA GLN A 421 21.15 -30.59 27.97
C GLN A 421 20.39 -29.28 28.20
N ILE A 422 19.08 -29.23 27.92
CA ILE A 422 18.28 -28.03 28.16
C ILE A 422 18.23 -27.70 29.66
N ILE A 423 17.98 -28.70 30.52
CA ILE A 423 17.94 -28.51 31.98
C ILE A 423 19.29 -27.97 32.50
N SER A 424 20.40 -28.61 32.12
CA SER A 424 21.74 -28.16 32.54
C SER A 424 22.11 -26.77 32.02
N GLU A 425 21.65 -26.40 30.82
CA GLU A 425 21.81 -25.04 30.29
C GLU A 425 20.99 -24.04 31.10
N THR A 426 19.73 -24.34 31.42
CA THR A 426 18.87 -23.52 32.28
C THR A 426 19.50 -23.30 33.66
N GLU A 427 19.97 -24.36 34.32
CA GLU A 427 20.69 -24.27 35.61
C GLU A 427 21.98 -23.45 35.49
N THR A 428 22.69 -23.58 34.37
CA THR A 428 23.88 -22.76 34.09
C THR A 428 23.53 -21.29 33.98
N PHE A 429 22.47 -20.93 33.25
CA PHE A 429 22.01 -19.55 33.09
C PHE A 429 21.55 -18.94 34.42
N ILE A 430 20.81 -19.70 35.23
CA ILE A 430 20.39 -19.28 36.56
C ILE A 430 21.61 -19.03 37.46
N SER A 431 22.57 -19.95 37.50
CA SER A 431 23.79 -19.78 38.31
C SER A 431 24.77 -18.73 37.78
N ASN A 432 24.58 -18.23 36.56
CA ASN A 432 25.50 -17.27 35.96
C ASN A 432 25.36 -15.86 36.55
N ILE A 433 24.23 -15.54 37.19
CA ILE A 433 24.06 -14.25 37.87
C ILE A 433 25.01 -14.12 39.06
N ASP A 434 25.08 -15.14 39.93
CA ASP A 434 26.02 -15.20 41.05
C ASP A 434 27.49 -15.21 40.59
N LYS A 435 27.76 -15.91 39.48
CA LYS A 435 29.10 -15.92 38.88
C LYS A 435 29.47 -14.57 38.30
N LEU A 436 28.51 -13.85 37.70
CA LEU A 436 28.74 -12.51 37.17
C LEU A 436 28.98 -11.53 38.31
N GLU A 437 28.19 -11.59 39.38
CA GLU A 437 28.35 -10.76 40.57
C GLU A 437 29.71 -10.98 41.24
N SER A 438 30.13 -12.24 41.43
CA SER A 438 31.44 -12.55 42.00
C SER A 438 32.61 -12.12 41.11
N VAL A 439 32.48 -12.23 39.79
CA VAL A 439 33.49 -11.72 38.83
C VAL A 439 33.55 -10.20 38.87
N TYR A 440 32.40 -9.53 38.93
CA TYR A 440 32.30 -8.09 39.06
C TYR A 440 32.94 -7.60 40.36
N LYS A 441 32.60 -8.19 41.52
CA LYS A 441 33.21 -7.85 42.82
C LYS A 441 34.73 -8.03 42.83
N LYS A 442 35.27 -8.93 42.01
CA LYS A 442 36.72 -9.19 41.93
C LYS A 442 37.46 -8.30 40.92
N ASN A 443 36.85 -8.04 39.77
CA ASN A 443 37.51 -7.41 38.62
C ASN A 443 36.99 -5.99 38.31
N GLY A 444 35.96 -5.54 39.03
CA GLY A 444 35.29 -4.25 38.80
C GLY A 444 34.61 -4.16 37.44
N LEU A 445 34.48 -2.92 36.96
CA LEU A 445 33.76 -2.53 35.74
C LEU A 445 34.39 -2.99 34.42
N ASN A 446 35.63 -3.50 34.45
CA ASN A 446 36.35 -4.05 33.30
C ASN A 446 36.24 -3.17 32.03
N GLY A 447 36.45 -1.87 32.18
CA GLY A 447 36.44 -0.88 31.10
C GLY A 447 35.10 -0.18 30.83
N LEU A 448 34.04 -0.48 31.59
CA LEU A 448 32.85 0.38 31.65
C LEU A 448 33.16 1.65 32.46
N THR A 449 32.39 2.69 32.21
CA THR A 449 32.39 3.95 32.96
C THR A 449 31.71 3.78 34.33
N ASP A 450 32.05 4.66 35.29
CA ASP A 450 31.62 4.54 36.69
C ASP A 450 30.10 4.57 36.89
N ASP A 451 29.35 5.09 35.92
CA ASP A 451 27.88 5.10 35.95
C ASP A 451 27.25 3.70 35.78
N TYR A 452 28.01 2.71 35.33
CA TYR A 452 27.57 1.30 35.28
C TYR A 452 27.70 0.57 36.62
N GLU A 453 28.33 1.16 37.64
CA GLU A 453 28.48 0.53 38.97
C GLU A 453 27.11 0.33 39.61
N ASN A 454 26.31 1.40 39.67
CA ASN A 454 24.93 1.34 40.15
C ASN A 454 24.05 0.44 39.28
N ASP A 455 24.19 0.49 37.95
CA ASP A 455 23.36 -0.32 37.05
C ASP A 455 23.58 -1.83 37.26
N LEU A 456 24.83 -2.25 37.53
CA LEU A 456 25.15 -3.65 37.81
C LEU A 456 24.66 -4.05 39.21
N GLU A 457 24.79 -3.18 40.21
CA GLU A 457 24.21 -3.44 41.54
C GLU A 457 22.69 -3.59 41.49
N GLU A 458 21.99 -2.69 40.78
CA GLU A 458 20.54 -2.78 40.56
C GLU A 458 20.16 -4.06 39.81
N LEU A 459 20.95 -4.50 38.83
CA LEU A 459 20.74 -5.79 38.14
C LEU A 459 20.84 -6.98 39.11
N PHE A 460 21.83 -6.99 40.01
CA PHE A 460 22.00 -8.08 41.00
C PHE A 460 20.93 -8.06 42.09
N LEU A 461 20.30 -6.91 42.34
CA LEU A 461 19.15 -6.77 43.23
C LEU A 461 17.80 -7.03 42.54
N GLU A 462 17.81 -7.41 41.25
CA GLU A 462 16.60 -7.58 40.42
C GLU A 462 15.75 -6.30 40.30
N GLU A 463 16.35 -5.12 40.48
CA GLU A 463 15.70 -3.81 40.33
C GLU A 463 15.80 -3.26 38.90
N LYS A 464 16.73 -3.80 38.10
CA LYS A 464 16.97 -3.41 36.71
C LYS A 464 17.01 -4.62 35.78
N SER A 465 16.37 -4.51 34.61
CA SER A 465 16.33 -5.60 33.63
C SER A 465 17.62 -5.70 32.82
N ILE A 466 17.84 -6.88 32.22
CA ILE A 466 18.98 -7.11 31.32
C ILE A 466 18.85 -6.24 30.06
N SER A 467 17.62 -6.03 29.58
CA SER A 467 17.36 -5.22 28.39
C SER A 467 17.69 -3.75 28.56
N GLU A 468 17.40 -3.16 29.72
CA GLU A 468 17.76 -1.77 30.00
C GLU A 468 19.28 -1.57 29.96
N LEU A 469 20.02 -2.48 30.59
CA LEU A 469 21.48 -2.41 30.62
C LEU A 469 22.10 -2.64 29.24
N LEU A 470 21.59 -3.61 28.48
CA LEU A 470 22.02 -3.87 27.11
C LEU A 470 21.69 -2.70 26.18
N ALA A 471 20.51 -2.08 26.32
CA ALA A 471 20.12 -0.93 25.51
C ALA A 471 21.06 0.26 25.75
N LYS A 472 21.35 0.56 27.02
CA LYS A 472 22.33 1.59 27.41
C LYS A 472 23.71 1.27 26.80
N LEU A 473 24.22 0.06 27.01
CA LEU A 473 25.54 -0.36 26.52
C LEU A 473 25.69 -0.32 24.99
N LEU A 474 24.65 -0.70 24.25
CA LEU A 474 24.70 -0.67 22.78
C LEU A 474 24.75 0.77 22.25
N GLN A 475 24.08 1.72 22.92
CA GLN A 475 24.01 3.12 22.52
C GLN A 475 25.19 3.98 23.02
N ASP A 476 25.93 3.51 24.01
CA ASP A 476 27.01 4.29 24.64
C ASP A 476 28.27 4.33 23.75
N GLU A 477 28.53 5.47 23.08
CA GLU A 477 29.71 5.66 22.22
C GLU A 477 31.02 5.79 23.00
N SER A 478 30.98 6.01 24.32
CA SER A 478 32.18 6.17 25.15
C SER A 478 32.88 4.84 25.47
N VAL A 479 32.14 3.72 25.39
CA VAL A 479 32.64 2.39 25.69
C VAL A 479 33.27 1.76 24.44
N SER A 480 34.52 1.30 24.56
CA SER A 480 35.21 0.61 23.47
C SER A 480 34.47 -0.64 22.97
N ASP A 481 34.55 -0.93 21.67
CA ASP A 481 33.92 -2.11 21.06
C ASP A 481 34.34 -3.44 21.73
N SER A 482 35.59 -3.55 22.17
CA SER A 482 36.07 -4.73 22.90
C SER A 482 35.37 -4.91 24.23
N CYS A 483 35.13 -3.81 24.95
CA CYS A 483 34.41 -3.81 26.22
C CYS A 483 32.92 -4.11 26.00
N LYS A 484 32.28 -3.48 25.00
CA LYS A 484 30.90 -3.80 24.60
C LYS A 484 30.72 -5.28 24.28
N LYS A 485 31.59 -5.84 23.43
CA LYS A 485 31.54 -7.28 23.08
C LYS A 485 31.71 -8.16 24.31
N HIS A 486 32.57 -7.79 25.26
CA HIS A 486 32.74 -8.53 26.51
C HIS A 486 31.45 -8.54 27.34
N TRP A 487 30.88 -7.37 27.62
CA TRP A 487 29.71 -7.23 28.49
C TRP A 487 28.44 -7.76 27.84
N VAL A 488 28.23 -7.54 26.54
CA VAL A 488 27.10 -8.14 25.80
C VAL A 488 27.15 -9.67 25.91
N ALA A 489 28.33 -10.29 25.80
CA ALA A 489 28.46 -11.74 25.94
C ALA A 489 28.19 -12.24 27.37
N LYS A 490 28.47 -11.43 28.39
CA LYS A 490 28.19 -11.74 29.80
C LYS A 490 26.71 -11.59 30.13
N LEU A 491 26.09 -10.48 29.75
CA LEU A 491 24.68 -10.20 30.01
C LEU A 491 23.76 -11.15 29.25
N THR A 492 24.08 -11.49 28.00
CA THR A 492 23.34 -12.51 27.24
C THR A 492 23.59 -13.95 27.71
N SER A 493 24.49 -14.15 28.69
CA SER A 493 24.69 -15.43 29.38
C SER A 493 23.89 -15.56 30.67
N LEU A 494 23.01 -14.60 30.97
CA LEU A 494 22.05 -14.67 32.06
C LEU A 494 20.71 -15.21 31.55
N MET A 495 19.83 -15.62 32.47
CA MET A 495 18.45 -15.96 32.13
C MET A 495 17.65 -14.67 31.95
N PRO A 496 17.07 -14.39 30.76
CA PRO A 496 16.29 -13.19 30.52
C PRO A 496 14.84 -13.36 30.96
N GLU A 497 14.20 -12.23 31.24
CA GLU A 497 12.75 -12.14 31.31
C GLU A 497 12.13 -12.08 29.90
N LYS A 498 10.80 -12.17 29.82
CA LYS A 498 10.09 -12.15 28.54
C LYS A 498 10.32 -10.84 27.77
N ASP A 499 10.37 -9.72 28.48
CA ASP A 499 10.54 -8.39 27.90
C ASP A 499 11.98 -8.13 27.42
N ASP A 500 12.94 -8.98 27.83
CA ASP A 500 14.32 -8.92 27.38
C ASP A 500 14.55 -9.64 26.03
N LEU A 501 13.61 -10.49 25.58
CA LEU A 501 13.80 -11.29 24.36
C LEU A 501 13.98 -10.45 23.07
N PRO A 502 13.27 -9.31 22.87
CA PRO A 502 13.45 -8.46 21.70
C PRO A 502 14.88 -7.96 21.49
N ILE A 503 15.56 -7.51 22.54
CA ILE A 503 16.94 -7.00 22.40
C ILE A 503 17.92 -8.13 22.08
N PHE A 504 17.67 -9.34 22.60
CA PHE A 504 18.46 -10.54 22.27
C PHE A 504 18.32 -10.91 20.79
N ALA A 505 17.10 -10.80 20.22
CA ALA A 505 16.88 -11.03 18.79
C ALA A 505 17.63 -9.99 17.93
N ASN A 506 17.57 -8.71 18.30
CA ASN A 506 18.32 -7.64 17.60
C ASN A 506 19.84 -7.87 17.64
N ILE A 507 20.39 -8.32 18.77
CA ILE A 507 21.82 -8.66 18.89
C ILE A 507 22.18 -9.87 17.99
N LEU A 508 21.27 -10.82 17.82
CA LEU A 508 21.47 -11.99 16.98
C LEU A 508 21.56 -11.64 15.48
N ASP A 509 20.86 -10.59 15.05
CA ASP A 509 20.90 -10.06 13.69
C ASP A 509 22.16 -9.21 13.41
N ASN A 510 22.83 -8.69 14.46
CA ASN A 510 24.07 -7.94 14.32
C ASN A 510 25.31 -8.85 14.36
N ILE A 511 26.11 -8.82 13.27
CA ILE A 511 27.30 -9.67 13.11
C ILE A 511 28.46 -9.29 14.05
N GLU A 512 28.47 -8.06 14.57
CA GLU A 512 29.53 -7.55 15.45
C GLU A 512 29.56 -8.28 16.80
N PHE A 513 28.41 -8.76 17.27
CA PHE A 513 28.24 -9.45 18.56
C PHE A 513 28.19 -10.97 18.43
N LYS A 514 28.88 -11.53 17.43
CA LYS A 514 28.91 -12.98 17.16
C LYS A 514 29.33 -13.83 18.37
N ASN A 515 30.10 -13.28 19.30
CA ASN A 515 30.50 -13.95 20.54
C ASN A 515 29.33 -14.20 21.52
N ALA A 516 28.25 -13.42 21.44
CA ALA A 516 27.04 -13.58 22.23
C ALA A 516 26.01 -14.53 21.60
N HIS A 517 26.06 -14.73 20.27
CA HIS A 517 25.05 -15.48 19.51
C HIS A 517 24.79 -16.89 20.06
N THR A 518 25.84 -17.61 20.48
CA THR A 518 25.67 -18.97 21.02
C THR A 518 24.86 -18.98 22.32
N ASN A 519 25.07 -18.00 23.20
CA ASN A 519 24.34 -17.88 24.45
C ASN A 519 22.88 -17.55 24.18
N ILE A 520 22.62 -16.55 23.33
CA ILE A 520 21.27 -16.14 22.92
C ILE A 520 20.47 -17.32 22.37
N ARG A 521 21.06 -18.13 21.48
CA ARG A 521 20.38 -19.30 20.90
C ARG A 521 20.00 -20.34 21.96
N LYS A 522 20.87 -20.56 22.95
CA LYS A 522 20.63 -21.52 24.04
C LYS A 522 19.55 -21.01 24.99
N VAL A 523 19.60 -19.72 25.32
CA VAL A 523 18.59 -19.03 26.13
C VAL A 523 17.21 -19.12 25.47
N PHE A 524 17.10 -18.80 24.18
CA PHE A 524 15.82 -18.92 23.47
C PHE A 524 15.28 -20.35 23.45
N ARG A 525 16.16 -21.35 23.28
CA ARG A 525 15.77 -22.76 23.37
C ARG A 525 15.28 -23.13 24.77
N ALA A 526 15.96 -22.65 25.82
CA ALA A 526 15.61 -22.92 27.21
C ALA A 526 14.26 -22.30 27.58
N ASN A 527 14.04 -21.02 27.26
CA ASN A 527 12.78 -20.32 27.52
C ASN A 527 11.61 -20.93 26.75
N ASP A 528 11.78 -21.20 25.45
CA ASP A 528 10.75 -21.86 24.66
C ASP A 528 10.36 -23.23 25.21
N PHE A 529 11.35 -24.02 25.64
CA PHE A 529 11.07 -25.31 26.27
C PHE A 529 10.37 -25.16 27.63
N ALA A 530 10.79 -24.21 28.47
CA ALA A 530 10.21 -23.99 29.79
C ALA A 530 8.73 -23.57 29.70
N ASP A 531 8.41 -22.65 28.80
CA ASP A 531 7.07 -22.07 28.67
C ASP A 531 6.13 -22.93 27.83
N TYR A 532 6.63 -23.54 26.76
CA TYR A 532 5.81 -24.18 25.74
C TYR A 532 6.09 -25.69 25.57
N GLY A 533 7.18 -26.20 26.15
CA GLY A 533 7.58 -27.59 26.01
C GLY A 533 6.63 -28.60 26.69
N PRO A 534 6.88 -29.91 26.52
CA PRO A 534 6.17 -30.95 27.24
C PRO A 534 6.62 -31.01 28.71
N LYS A 535 5.73 -31.44 29.61
CA LYS A 535 6.07 -31.58 31.04
C LYS A 535 7.10 -32.70 31.24
N ILE A 536 8.12 -32.44 32.04
CA ILE A 536 9.17 -33.42 32.36
C ILE A 536 8.79 -34.15 33.65
N LYS A 537 8.97 -35.47 33.68
CA LYS A 537 8.83 -36.23 34.91
C LYS A 537 10.03 -35.90 35.79
N SER A 538 9.80 -35.28 36.94
CA SER A 538 10.86 -35.08 37.94
C SER A 538 11.48 -36.44 38.27
N ALA A 539 12.81 -36.50 38.22
CA ALA A 539 13.57 -37.68 38.58
C ALA A 539 13.36 -38.04 40.06
#